data_AF-A0A957CU52-F1
#
_entry.id   AF-A0A957CU52-F1
#
_cell.length_a   1.000
_cell.length_b   1.000
_cell.length_c   1.000
_cell.angle_alpha   90.00
_cell.angle_beta   90.00
_cell.angle_gamma   90.00
#
_symmetry.space_group_name_H-M   'P 1'
#
loop_
_entity.id
_entity.type
_entity.pdbx_description
1 polymer ?
#
loop_
_entity_poly.entity_id
_entity_poly.type
_entity_poly.pdbx_seq_one_letter_code
_entity_poly.pdbx_strand_id
1 'polypeptide(L)'
;EAEKQVDPRKLLRALIDLFNENDLRDFCFELTIDYENLPPGGKKDKARELISYFSRRNRLNYLVSVFQELRPQVTLDDIVLQAGDEDPTKNDITIQPAPTSLPQDKSNTVIAGQSLTALIRLLSKPEVRTAVVAFQTDFEAASEQIIILADFKLVHDLFQELENRYFLIKNDERRLPADDSAWDNISLNEPELQGKINDLLNVLKRPTFSTDENRWSQQLEKARDQVRTGVEEFELSELKAGVHVIFRILNRQPSRINAQLVATANTLRLDNLEQAINTISHTLLDSGIGADNVIEEIKRGVGALAGLDERLNQLVREHNGWQDIDDELRRVEVSLSTGIEDLEDAWFDLEPMTRDMLNGTEQKWAADLDNVLTSLNTAINDRVDVTVKRLFRRFRSQVGRRFRQVDLELLTLCQDLQRVGESLDMLLRQFNK
;
A
#
# COMPACT_ATOMS: atom_id res chain seq x y z
N GLU A 1 -11.08 -4.33 -26.40
CA GLU A 1 -11.67 -5.53 -25.79
C GLU A 1 -11.20 -5.59 -24.35
N ALA A 2 -12.07 -5.90 -23.38
CA ALA A 2 -11.68 -5.97 -21.97
C ALA A 2 -10.64 -7.09 -21.79
N GLU A 3 -9.48 -6.77 -21.21
CA GLU A 3 -8.47 -7.77 -20.83
C GLU A 3 -9.11 -8.77 -19.86
N LYS A 4 -9.31 -10.01 -20.32
CA LYS A 4 -9.85 -11.09 -19.51
C LYS A 4 -8.85 -11.44 -18.41
N GLN A 5 -9.26 -11.30 -17.14
CA GLN A 5 -8.41 -11.55 -15.99
C GLN A 5 -8.08 -13.05 -15.87
N VAL A 6 -6.78 -13.38 -15.84
CA VAL A 6 -6.25 -14.74 -15.74
C VAL A 6 -6.35 -15.25 -14.30
N ASP A 7 -6.88 -16.45 -14.08
CA ASP A 7 -6.90 -17.09 -12.76
C ASP A 7 -5.58 -17.87 -12.52
N PRO A 8 -4.72 -17.44 -11.58
CA PRO A 8 -3.45 -18.11 -11.29
C PRO A 8 -3.61 -19.58 -10.89
N ARG A 9 -4.76 -19.97 -10.30
CA ARG A 9 -5.01 -21.35 -9.86
C ARG A 9 -5.34 -22.26 -11.03
N LYS A 10 -6.15 -21.79 -11.98
CA LYS A 10 -6.45 -22.53 -13.22
C LYS A 10 -5.20 -22.66 -14.08
N LEU A 11 -4.40 -21.59 -14.17
CA LEU A 11 -3.11 -21.62 -14.86
C LEU A 11 -2.10 -22.59 -14.21
N LEU A 12 -2.03 -22.62 -12.86
CA LEU A 12 -1.18 -23.57 -12.15
C LEU A 12 -1.60 -25.02 -12.41
N ARG A 13 -2.91 -25.29 -12.38
CA ARG A 13 -3.46 -26.62 -12.70
C ARG A 13 -3.13 -27.02 -14.14
N ALA A 14 -3.32 -26.11 -15.10
CA ALA A 14 -2.96 -26.36 -16.50
C ALA A 14 -1.46 -26.63 -16.69
N LEU A 15 -0.57 -25.87 -16.03
CA LEU A 15 0.87 -26.11 -16.07
C LEU A 15 1.26 -27.45 -15.44
N ILE A 16 0.61 -27.85 -14.35
CA ILE A 16 0.88 -29.14 -13.70
C ILE A 16 0.39 -30.31 -14.55
N ASP A 17 -0.79 -30.18 -15.16
CA ASP A 17 -1.47 -31.27 -15.86
C ASP A 17 -0.94 -31.45 -17.29
N LEU A 18 -0.46 -30.38 -17.94
CA LEU A 18 -0.10 -30.37 -19.36
C LEU A 18 1.40 -30.29 -19.66
N PHE A 19 2.23 -29.90 -18.70
CA PHE A 19 3.69 -29.83 -18.87
C PHE A 19 4.35 -30.96 -18.07
N ASN A 20 5.26 -31.69 -18.71
CA ASN A 20 6.24 -32.48 -17.97
C ASN A 20 7.43 -31.60 -17.53
N GLU A 21 8.41 -32.17 -16.82
CA GLU A 21 9.52 -31.39 -16.28
C GLU A 21 10.44 -30.79 -17.36
N ASN A 22 10.60 -31.48 -18.49
CA ASN A 22 11.37 -30.97 -19.62
C ASN A 22 10.60 -29.88 -20.36
N ASP A 23 9.29 -30.04 -20.56
CA ASP A 23 8.45 -29.00 -21.15
C ASP A 23 8.50 -27.71 -20.30
N LEU A 24 8.56 -27.85 -18.97
CA LEU A 24 8.63 -26.70 -18.06
C LEU A 24 9.99 -25.98 -18.14
N ARG A 25 11.07 -26.70 -18.39
CA ARG A 25 12.41 -26.13 -18.66
C ARG A 25 12.40 -25.33 -19.96
N ASP A 26 11.86 -25.91 -21.03
CA ASP A 26 11.73 -25.25 -22.33
C ASP A 26 10.82 -24.01 -22.22
N PHE A 27 9.75 -24.09 -21.44
CA PHE A 27 8.89 -22.94 -21.17
C PHE A 27 9.62 -21.82 -20.43
N CYS A 28 10.45 -22.14 -19.43
CA CYS A 28 11.28 -21.14 -18.75
C CYS A 28 12.29 -20.49 -19.70
N PHE A 29 12.87 -21.28 -20.61
CA PHE A 29 13.80 -20.79 -21.63
C PHE A 29 13.14 -19.75 -22.57
N GLU A 30 11.94 -20.03 -23.09
CA GLU A 30 11.18 -19.07 -23.92
C GLU A 30 10.82 -17.79 -23.15
N LEU A 31 10.61 -17.91 -21.84
CA LEU A 31 10.36 -16.78 -20.94
C LEU A 31 11.64 -16.03 -20.53
N THR A 32 12.81 -16.44 -21.05
CA THR A 32 14.15 -15.92 -20.68
C THR A 32 14.47 -16.06 -19.18
N ILE A 33 13.93 -17.09 -18.54
CA ILE A 33 14.15 -17.43 -17.13
C ILE A 33 15.00 -18.69 -17.05
N ASP A 34 16.08 -18.64 -16.27
CA ASP A 34 16.88 -19.82 -15.98
C ASP A 34 16.14 -20.73 -14.99
N TYR A 35 15.76 -21.92 -15.45
CA TYR A 35 15.03 -22.92 -14.66
C TYR A 35 15.80 -23.37 -13.41
N GLU A 36 17.14 -23.33 -13.44
CA GLU A 36 17.99 -23.70 -12.30
C GLU A 36 18.03 -22.60 -11.23
N ASN A 37 17.69 -21.36 -11.58
CA ASN A 37 17.55 -20.26 -10.62
C ASN A 37 16.18 -20.24 -9.92
N LEU A 38 15.23 -21.08 -10.35
CA LEU A 38 13.99 -21.28 -9.60
C LEU A 38 14.26 -22.11 -8.33
N PRO A 39 13.58 -21.81 -7.21
CA PRO A 39 13.77 -22.50 -5.94
C PRO A 39 13.84 -24.03 -6.09
N PRO A 40 14.69 -24.70 -5.30
CA PRO A 40 14.77 -26.15 -5.31
C PRO A 40 13.41 -26.74 -4.90
N GLY A 41 12.89 -27.67 -5.71
CA GLY A 41 11.55 -28.21 -5.54
C GLY A 41 11.10 -28.99 -6.78
N GLY A 42 9.99 -29.71 -6.66
CA GLY A 42 9.44 -30.49 -7.76
C GLY A 42 8.76 -29.59 -8.82
N LYS A 43 8.34 -30.20 -9.94
CA LYS A 43 7.61 -29.53 -11.04
C LYS A 43 6.52 -28.56 -10.57
N LYS A 44 5.75 -28.98 -9.56
CA LYS A 44 4.64 -28.20 -8.97
C LYS A 44 5.12 -26.92 -8.30
N ASP A 45 6.24 -26.99 -7.58
CA ASP A 45 6.78 -25.84 -6.83
C ASP A 45 7.43 -24.84 -7.78
N LYS A 46 8.14 -25.34 -8.80
CA LYS A 46 8.71 -24.49 -9.87
C LYS A 46 7.64 -23.83 -10.72
N ALA A 47 6.56 -24.52 -11.07
CA ALA A 47 5.41 -23.93 -11.77
C ALA A 47 4.71 -22.85 -10.92
N ARG A 48 4.60 -23.07 -9.60
CA ARG A 48 4.04 -22.08 -8.67
C ARG A 48 4.92 -20.84 -8.56
N GLU A 49 6.24 -21.01 -8.50
CA GLU A 49 7.16 -19.87 -8.46
C GLU A 49 7.12 -19.07 -9.76
N LEU A 50 7.05 -19.74 -10.92
CA LEU A 50 6.94 -19.07 -12.21
C LEU A 50 5.70 -18.16 -12.26
N ILE A 51 4.53 -18.66 -11.85
CA ILE A 51 3.30 -17.87 -11.78
C ILE A 51 3.46 -16.71 -10.78
N SER A 52 4.05 -16.96 -9.62
CA SER A 52 4.28 -15.94 -8.58
C SER A 52 5.25 -14.86 -9.04
N TYR A 53 6.26 -15.21 -9.85
CA TYR A 53 7.24 -14.30 -10.43
C TYR A 53 6.61 -13.32 -11.44
N PHE A 54 5.71 -13.80 -12.30
CA PHE A 54 4.99 -12.98 -13.27
C PHE A 54 3.82 -12.21 -12.66
N SER A 55 3.17 -12.77 -11.63
CA SER A 55 2.11 -12.10 -10.85
C SER A 55 2.64 -10.85 -10.14
N ARG A 56 3.78 -10.96 -9.43
CA ARG A 56 4.46 -9.84 -8.75
C ARG A 56 4.83 -8.67 -9.68
N ARG A 57 4.93 -8.92 -10.99
CA ARG A 57 5.29 -7.92 -12.01
C ARG A 57 4.12 -7.45 -12.87
N ASN A 58 2.90 -7.88 -12.54
CA ASN A 58 1.69 -7.62 -13.31
C ASN A 58 1.80 -8.08 -14.79
N ARG A 59 2.47 -9.21 -15.04
CA ARG A 59 2.76 -9.76 -16.38
C ARG A 59 2.16 -11.15 -16.61
N LEU A 60 1.09 -11.51 -15.91
CA LEU A 60 0.43 -12.82 -16.08
C LEU A 60 -0.14 -13.02 -17.49
N ASN A 61 -0.64 -11.95 -18.13
CA ASN A 61 -1.15 -12.02 -19.51
C ASN A 61 -0.04 -12.42 -20.50
N TYR A 62 1.19 -11.97 -20.26
CA TYR A 62 2.35 -12.36 -21.06
C TYR A 62 2.73 -13.83 -20.83
N LEU A 63 2.64 -14.33 -19.59
CA LEU A 63 2.86 -15.75 -19.30
C LEU A 63 1.83 -16.64 -20.03
N VAL A 64 0.57 -16.20 -20.09
CA VAL A 64 -0.50 -16.90 -20.82
C VAL A 64 -0.28 -16.84 -22.33
N SER A 65 0.15 -15.71 -22.90
CA SER A 65 0.40 -15.63 -24.34
C SER A 65 1.48 -16.61 -24.78
N VAL A 66 2.59 -16.71 -24.04
CA VAL A 66 3.67 -17.67 -24.32
C VAL A 66 3.20 -19.12 -24.09
N PHE A 67 2.37 -19.36 -23.07
CA PHE A 67 1.74 -20.67 -22.85
C PHE A 67 0.90 -21.12 -24.05
N GLN A 68 0.12 -20.20 -24.63
CA GLN A 68 -0.73 -20.48 -25.79
C GLN A 68 0.06 -20.71 -27.08
N GLU A 69 1.21 -20.04 -27.25
CA GLU A 69 2.12 -20.28 -28.37
C GLU A 69 2.69 -21.71 -28.33
N LEU A 70 3.02 -22.23 -27.15
CA LEU A 70 3.58 -23.57 -26.97
C LEU A 70 2.54 -24.69 -26.91
N ARG A 71 1.28 -24.37 -26.58
CA ARG A 71 0.15 -25.33 -26.57
C ARG A 71 -1.11 -24.70 -27.20
N PRO A 72 -1.14 -24.51 -28.53
CA PRO A 72 -2.26 -23.89 -29.24
C PRO A 72 -3.60 -24.63 -29.10
N GLN A 73 -3.56 -25.91 -28.71
CA GLN A 73 -4.70 -26.79 -28.53
C GLN A 73 -5.50 -26.56 -27.23
N VAL A 74 -5.02 -25.71 -26.32
CA VAL A 74 -5.71 -25.40 -25.06
C VAL A 74 -6.56 -24.15 -25.22
N THR A 75 -7.86 -24.26 -24.98
CA THR A 75 -8.81 -23.16 -25.14
C THR A 75 -8.71 -22.17 -23.96
N LEU A 76 -8.69 -20.86 -24.23
CA LEU A 76 -8.63 -19.80 -23.18
C LEU A 76 -9.71 -19.94 -22.11
N ASP A 77 -10.86 -20.52 -22.47
CA ASP A 77 -11.99 -20.73 -21.58
C ASP A 77 -11.71 -21.71 -20.43
N ASP A 78 -10.63 -22.50 -20.50
CA ASP A 78 -10.18 -23.41 -19.43
C ASP A 78 -9.23 -22.72 -18.41
N ILE A 79 -8.65 -21.57 -18.78
CA ILE A 79 -7.61 -20.85 -18.00
C ILE A 79 -8.11 -19.47 -17.53
N VAL A 80 -9.15 -18.93 -18.17
CA VAL A 80 -9.78 -17.65 -17.86
C VAL A 80 -11.02 -17.85 -16.96
N LEU A 81 -11.33 -16.85 -16.14
CA LEU A 81 -12.59 -16.79 -15.38
C LEU A 81 -13.81 -16.79 -16.31
N GLN A 82 -14.65 -17.83 -16.22
CA GLN A 82 -15.99 -17.82 -16.80
C GLN A 82 -16.99 -17.22 -15.79
N ALA A 83 -17.99 -16.49 -16.30
CA ALA A 83 -18.99 -15.74 -15.53
C ALA A 83 -19.97 -16.61 -14.69
N GLY A 84 -19.63 -17.86 -14.39
CA GLY A 84 -20.50 -18.80 -13.66
C GLY A 84 -19.80 -19.72 -12.67
N ASP A 85 -18.47 -19.69 -12.55
CA ASP A 85 -17.74 -20.41 -11.48
C ASP A 85 -17.65 -19.54 -10.22
N GLU A 86 -18.80 -19.17 -9.67
CA GLU A 86 -18.89 -18.41 -8.42
C GLU A 86 -18.61 -19.32 -7.22
N ASP A 87 -17.45 -19.12 -6.61
CA ASP A 87 -17.14 -19.57 -5.26
C ASP A 87 -18.20 -18.97 -4.29
N PRO A 88 -18.93 -19.78 -3.50
CA PRO A 88 -19.93 -19.28 -2.57
C PRO A 88 -19.35 -18.40 -1.45
N THR A 89 -18.03 -18.24 -1.36
CA THR A 89 -17.36 -17.25 -0.49
C THR A 89 -17.02 -15.92 -1.19
N LYS A 90 -17.31 -15.76 -2.48
CA LYS A 90 -16.93 -14.57 -3.28
C LYS A 90 -17.88 -13.37 -3.19
N ASN A 91 -18.86 -13.39 -2.29
CA ASN A 91 -19.70 -12.22 -2.02
C ASN A 91 -19.06 -11.20 -1.07
N ASP A 92 -17.79 -11.37 -0.69
CA ASP A 92 -17.03 -10.29 -0.06
C ASP A 92 -15.68 -10.07 -0.75
N ILE A 93 -15.41 -8.80 -1.02
CA ILE A 93 -14.18 -8.20 -1.54
C ILE A 93 -13.97 -8.36 -3.07
N THR A 94 -14.63 -7.50 -3.83
CA THR A 94 -14.04 -6.96 -5.07
C THR A 94 -12.70 -6.31 -4.72
N ILE A 95 -11.58 -6.99 -4.95
CA ILE A 95 -10.28 -6.32 -5.03
C ILE A 95 -10.28 -5.60 -6.37
N GLN A 96 -10.61 -4.30 -6.35
CA GLN A 96 -10.29 -3.44 -7.48
C GLN A 96 -8.78 -3.53 -7.71
N PRO A 97 -8.30 -3.66 -8.98
CA PRO A 97 -6.91 -3.34 -9.26
C PRO A 97 -6.62 -1.96 -8.69
N ALA A 98 -5.38 -1.72 -8.24
CA ALA A 98 -5.03 -0.45 -7.63
C ALA A 98 -5.62 0.71 -8.46
N PRO A 99 -6.44 1.59 -7.86
CA PRO A 99 -6.97 2.72 -8.58
C PRO A 99 -5.75 3.45 -9.14
N THR A 100 -5.76 3.57 -10.46
CA THR A 100 -4.91 4.56 -11.12
C THR A 100 -5.22 5.88 -10.41
N SER A 101 -4.19 6.65 -10.02
CA SER A 101 -4.40 7.98 -9.43
C SER A 101 -5.53 8.70 -10.16
N LEU A 102 -6.29 9.55 -9.45
CA LEU A 102 -7.26 10.38 -10.14
C LEU A 102 -6.56 11.07 -11.31
N PRO A 103 -7.15 11.11 -12.52
CA PRO A 103 -6.51 11.70 -13.69
C PRO A 103 -5.98 13.13 -13.43
N GLN A 104 -6.65 13.84 -12.52
CA GLN A 104 -6.27 15.17 -12.06
C GLN A 104 -4.96 15.17 -11.24
N ASP A 105 -4.75 14.22 -10.33
CA ASP A 105 -3.54 14.13 -9.50
C ASP A 105 -2.29 13.82 -10.35
N LYS A 106 -2.43 12.90 -11.31
CA LYS A 106 -1.40 12.59 -12.31
C LYS A 106 -1.11 13.77 -13.22
N SER A 107 -2.16 14.48 -13.64
CA SER A 107 -2.01 15.70 -14.41
C SER A 107 -1.27 16.77 -13.62
N ASN A 108 -1.59 16.95 -12.34
CA ASN A 108 -1.00 17.99 -11.51
C ASN A 108 0.50 17.71 -11.25
N THR A 109 0.89 16.48 -10.93
CA THR A 109 2.31 16.13 -10.74
C THR A 109 3.12 16.31 -12.03
N VAL A 110 2.57 15.94 -13.18
CA VAL A 110 3.22 16.19 -14.48
C VAL A 110 3.35 17.70 -14.75
N ILE A 111 2.30 18.48 -14.54
CA ILE A 111 2.31 19.94 -14.75
C ILE A 111 3.31 20.63 -13.80
N ALA A 112 3.37 20.21 -12.54
CA ALA A 112 4.33 20.72 -11.56
C ALA A 112 5.78 20.42 -11.99
N GLY A 113 6.07 19.18 -12.40
CA GLY A 113 7.40 18.80 -12.90
C GLY A 113 7.81 19.53 -14.19
N GLN A 114 6.85 19.80 -15.08
CA GLN A 114 7.06 20.61 -16.29
C GLN A 114 7.44 22.06 -15.94
N SER A 115 6.75 22.68 -14.98
CA SER A 115 7.09 24.03 -14.49
C SER A 115 8.51 24.10 -13.92
N LEU A 116 8.92 23.12 -13.11
CA LEU A 116 10.30 23.04 -12.60
C LEU A 116 11.32 22.86 -13.74
N THR A 117 11.00 22.05 -14.75
CA THR A 117 11.83 21.90 -15.96
C THR A 117 11.92 23.20 -16.76
N ALA A 118 10.84 23.98 -16.83
CA ALA A 118 10.83 25.29 -17.45
C ALA A 118 11.75 26.28 -16.70
N LEU A 119 11.74 26.27 -15.37
CA LEU A 119 12.67 27.04 -14.54
C LEU A 119 14.13 26.66 -14.79
N ILE A 120 14.44 25.36 -14.95
CA ILE A 120 15.79 24.88 -15.29
C ILE A 120 16.30 25.52 -16.59
N ARG A 121 15.45 25.66 -17.61
CA ARG A 121 15.83 26.30 -18.89
C ARG A 121 16.18 27.77 -18.73
N LEU A 122 15.62 28.43 -17.72
CA LEU A 122 15.84 29.84 -17.41
C LEU A 122 16.95 30.08 -16.39
N LEU A 123 17.55 29.05 -15.78
CA LEU A 123 18.64 29.18 -14.80
C LEU A 123 19.88 29.93 -15.31
N SER A 124 20.05 30.07 -16.63
CA SER A 124 21.12 30.90 -17.20
C SER A 124 20.91 32.40 -16.99
N LYS A 125 19.70 32.83 -16.59
CA LYS A 125 19.34 34.23 -16.37
C LYS A 125 19.68 34.67 -14.93
N PRO A 126 20.40 35.79 -14.73
CA PRO A 126 20.80 36.27 -13.40
C PRO A 126 19.63 36.46 -12.42
N GLU A 127 18.49 36.93 -12.93
CA GLU A 127 17.27 37.21 -12.18
C GLU A 127 16.69 35.90 -11.61
N VAL A 128 16.66 34.85 -12.44
CA VAL A 128 16.19 33.52 -12.03
C VAL A 128 17.15 32.87 -11.05
N ARG A 129 18.48 32.98 -11.26
CA ARG A 129 19.45 32.48 -10.27
C ARG A 129 19.29 33.15 -8.92
N THR A 130 19.10 34.48 -8.91
CA THR A 130 18.93 35.24 -7.65
C THR A 130 17.68 34.79 -6.91
N ALA A 131 16.58 34.58 -7.63
CA ALA A 131 15.35 34.08 -7.04
C ALA A 131 15.49 32.62 -6.55
N VAL A 132 16.17 31.75 -7.30
CA VAL A 132 16.43 30.35 -6.87
C VAL A 132 17.33 30.29 -5.63
N VAL A 133 18.33 31.17 -5.50
CA VAL A 133 19.15 31.32 -4.28
C VAL A 133 18.26 31.65 -3.07
N ALA A 134 17.32 32.59 -3.24
CA ALA A 134 16.47 33.05 -2.14
C ALA A 134 15.60 31.93 -1.54
N PHE A 135 15.22 30.94 -2.36
CA PHE A 135 14.36 29.81 -1.98
C PHE A 135 15.08 28.46 -1.99
N GLN A 136 16.41 28.44 -2.06
CA GLN A 136 17.19 27.20 -2.16
C GLN A 136 16.88 26.25 -0.99
N THR A 137 16.86 26.79 0.23
CA THR A 137 16.55 26.01 1.44
C THR A 137 15.13 25.44 1.42
N ASP A 138 14.15 26.15 0.85
CA ASP A 138 12.79 25.65 0.70
C ASP A 138 12.71 24.51 -0.32
N PHE A 139 13.44 24.62 -1.44
CA PHE A 139 13.52 23.55 -2.44
C PHE A 139 14.19 22.29 -1.87
N GLU A 140 15.30 22.45 -1.14
CA GLU A 140 16.00 21.35 -0.47
C GLU A 140 15.10 20.67 0.57
N ALA A 141 14.47 21.47 1.44
CA ALA A 141 13.57 20.97 2.47
C ALA A 141 12.37 20.21 1.86
N ALA A 142 11.73 20.75 0.82
CA ALA A 142 10.59 20.08 0.20
C ALA A 142 11.00 18.77 -0.51
N SER A 143 12.15 18.75 -1.20
CA SER A 143 12.66 17.52 -1.81
C SER A 143 12.93 16.43 -0.75
N GLU A 144 13.57 16.80 0.36
CA GLU A 144 13.84 15.90 1.47
C GLU A 144 12.55 15.38 2.11
N GLN A 145 11.57 16.25 2.38
CA GLN A 145 10.30 15.85 2.98
C GLN A 145 9.47 14.92 2.07
N ILE A 146 9.51 15.09 0.74
CA ILE A 146 8.87 14.16 -0.20
C ILE A 146 9.46 12.75 -0.07
N ILE A 147 10.79 12.64 0.06
CA ILE A 147 11.48 11.36 0.24
C ILE A 147 11.08 10.72 1.57
N ILE A 148 11.13 11.49 2.66
CA ILE A 148 10.76 11.02 4.00
C ILE A 148 9.29 10.55 4.05
N LEU A 149 8.38 11.31 3.41
CA LEU A 149 6.95 10.96 3.36
C LEU A 149 6.71 9.64 2.63
N ALA A 150 7.37 9.45 1.48
CA ALA A 150 7.26 8.22 0.72
C ALA A 150 7.85 7.01 1.47
N ASP A 151 8.94 7.21 2.20
CA ASP A 151 9.55 6.18 3.06
C ASP A 151 8.61 5.75 4.20
N PHE A 152 7.99 6.70 4.91
CA PHE A 152 7.02 6.38 5.96
C PHE A 152 5.80 5.65 5.41
N LYS A 153 5.27 6.07 4.24
CA LYS A 153 4.13 5.39 3.61
C LYS A 153 4.48 3.95 3.23
N LEU A 154 5.66 3.73 2.65
CA LEU A 154 6.12 2.39 2.30
C LEU A 154 6.26 1.48 3.53
N VAL A 155 6.80 1.99 4.64
CA VAL A 155 6.88 1.23 5.90
C VAL A 155 5.49 0.90 6.45
N HIS A 156 4.56 1.84 6.39
CA HIS A 156 3.16 1.65 6.81
C HIS A 156 2.47 0.54 6.01
N ASP A 157 2.65 0.54 4.68
CA ASP A 157 2.10 -0.50 3.80
C ASP A 157 2.68 -1.89 4.10
N LEU A 158 4.00 -1.96 4.27
CA LEU A 158 4.65 -3.21 4.64
C LEU A 158 4.18 -3.72 6.00
N PHE A 159 3.82 -2.84 6.94
CA PHE A 159 3.18 -3.24 8.18
C PHE A 159 1.78 -3.83 7.97
N GLN A 160 0.94 -3.23 7.12
CA GLN A 160 -0.37 -3.81 6.79
C GLN A 160 -0.24 -5.19 6.13
N GLU A 161 0.70 -5.34 5.21
CA GLU A 161 0.97 -6.62 4.57
C GLU A 161 1.49 -7.66 5.56
N LEU A 162 2.42 -7.27 6.44
CA LEU A 162 2.96 -8.12 7.50
C LEU A 162 1.85 -8.57 8.46
N GLU A 163 0.94 -7.68 8.83
CA GLU A 163 -0.19 -7.97 9.70
C GLU A 163 -1.12 -9.04 9.11
N ASN A 164 -1.45 -8.93 7.82
CA ASN A 164 -2.25 -9.95 7.13
C ASN A 164 -1.59 -11.33 7.18
N ARG A 165 -0.26 -11.40 6.98
CA ARG A 165 0.48 -12.67 7.06
C ARG A 165 0.59 -13.20 8.49
N TYR A 166 0.80 -12.30 9.45
CA TYR A 166 0.83 -12.64 10.86
C TYR A 166 -0.48 -13.30 11.31
N PHE A 167 -1.65 -12.80 10.91
CA PHE A 167 -2.93 -13.38 11.31
C PHE A 167 -3.14 -14.80 10.77
N LEU A 168 -2.64 -15.13 9.58
CA LEU A 168 -2.70 -16.50 9.05
C LEU A 168 -1.91 -17.47 9.95
N ILE A 169 -0.65 -17.11 10.27
CA ILE A 169 0.20 -17.91 11.16
C ILE A 169 -0.40 -18.00 12.57
N LYS A 170 -0.91 -16.88 13.10
CA LYS A 170 -1.49 -16.83 14.45
C LYS A 170 -2.72 -17.71 14.60
N ASN A 171 -3.56 -17.79 13.58
CA ASN A 171 -4.77 -18.60 13.61
C ASN A 171 -4.45 -20.10 13.64
N ASP A 172 -3.47 -20.56 12.87
CA ASP A 172 -3.04 -21.96 12.91
C ASP A 172 -2.20 -22.27 14.16
N GLU A 173 -1.37 -21.35 14.65
CA GLU A 173 -0.62 -21.51 15.91
C GLU A 173 -1.55 -21.80 17.11
N ARG A 174 -2.73 -21.16 17.16
CA ARG A 174 -3.74 -21.40 18.21
C ARG A 174 -4.30 -22.83 18.22
N ARG A 175 -4.20 -23.55 17.10
CA ARG A 175 -4.66 -24.95 16.99
C ARG A 175 -3.60 -25.93 17.50
N LEU A 176 -2.36 -25.49 17.71
CA LEU A 176 -1.27 -26.34 18.20
C LEU A 176 -1.24 -26.46 19.73
N PRO A 177 -0.87 -27.64 20.28
CA PRO A 177 -0.47 -28.87 19.57
C PRO A 177 -1.65 -29.82 19.29
N ALA A 178 -2.90 -29.36 19.40
CA ALA A 178 -4.07 -30.23 19.29
C ALA A 178 -4.35 -30.71 17.85
N ASP A 179 -3.78 -30.03 16.85
CA ASP A 179 -3.99 -30.29 15.44
C ASP A 179 -2.67 -30.16 14.67
N ASP A 180 -2.00 -31.29 14.44
CA ASP A 180 -0.71 -31.33 13.74
C ASP A 180 -0.80 -30.81 12.29
N SER A 181 -1.98 -30.85 11.65
CA SER A 181 -2.16 -30.30 10.30
C SER A 181 -1.99 -28.78 10.24
N ALA A 182 -2.05 -28.10 11.40
CA ALA A 182 -1.75 -26.68 11.49
C ALA A 182 -0.29 -26.37 11.13
N TRP A 183 0.65 -27.29 11.37
CA TRP A 183 2.04 -27.11 10.96
C TRP A 183 2.20 -27.02 9.44
N ASP A 184 1.40 -27.77 8.67
CA ASP A 184 1.45 -27.73 7.20
C ASP A 184 1.01 -26.35 6.68
N ASN A 185 -0.06 -25.78 7.26
CA ASN A 185 -0.52 -24.45 6.92
C ASN A 185 0.49 -23.37 7.32
N ILE A 186 1.08 -23.49 8.51
CA ILE A 186 2.10 -22.54 8.98
C ILE A 186 3.32 -22.59 8.05
N SER A 187 3.81 -23.78 7.71
CA SER A 187 4.94 -23.98 6.79
C SER A 187 4.68 -23.40 5.39
N LEU A 188 3.42 -23.42 4.95
CA LEU A 188 3.00 -22.84 3.66
C LEU A 188 3.03 -21.30 3.67
N ASN A 189 2.71 -20.67 4.80
CA ASN A 189 2.59 -19.21 4.90
C ASN A 189 3.85 -18.54 5.47
N GLU A 190 4.70 -19.29 6.18
CA GLU A 190 5.92 -18.78 6.81
C GLU A 190 6.85 -18.07 5.83
N PRO A 191 7.13 -18.59 4.61
CA PRO A 191 8.04 -17.91 3.69
C PRO A 191 7.55 -16.53 3.24
N GLU A 192 6.24 -16.34 3.14
CA GLU A 192 5.67 -15.03 2.81
C GLU A 192 5.78 -14.05 3.98
N LEU A 193 5.59 -14.52 5.22
CA LEU A 193 5.85 -13.74 6.43
C LEU A 193 7.32 -13.30 6.49
N GLN A 194 8.26 -14.23 6.24
CA GLN A 194 9.69 -13.96 6.17
C GLN A 194 10.01 -12.89 5.13
N GLY A 195 9.43 -13.03 3.93
CA GLY A 195 9.56 -12.05 2.85
C GLY A 195 9.15 -10.65 3.28
N LYS A 196 7.97 -10.50 3.92
CA LYS A 196 7.48 -9.20 4.38
C LYS A 196 8.32 -8.59 5.51
N ILE A 197 8.82 -9.41 6.41
CA ILE A 197 9.77 -8.94 7.42
C ILE A 197 11.06 -8.44 6.74
N ASN A 198 11.59 -9.17 5.77
CA ASN A 198 12.81 -8.76 5.06
C ASN A 198 12.62 -7.48 4.25
N ASP A 199 11.49 -7.32 3.56
CA ASP A 199 11.15 -6.10 2.83
C ASP A 199 11.13 -4.89 3.79
N LEU A 200 10.46 -5.04 4.95
CA LEU A 200 10.39 -4.01 5.99
C LEU A 200 11.79 -3.65 6.52
N LEU A 201 12.59 -4.66 6.90
CA LEU A 201 13.96 -4.44 7.38
C LEU A 201 14.87 -3.78 6.35
N ASN A 202 14.68 -4.05 5.06
CA ASN A 202 15.46 -3.42 4.01
C ASN A 202 15.10 -1.94 3.85
N VAL A 203 13.82 -1.56 3.97
CA VAL A 203 13.40 -0.16 3.93
C VAL A 203 13.93 0.61 5.15
N LEU A 204 13.97 -0.02 6.32
CA LEU A 204 14.52 0.60 7.54
C LEU A 204 16.03 0.88 7.50
N LYS A 205 16.75 0.42 6.47
CA LYS A 205 18.17 0.79 6.24
C LYS A 205 18.32 2.13 5.52
N ARG A 206 17.22 2.73 5.04
CA ARG A 206 17.26 4.03 4.32
C ARG A 206 17.64 5.17 5.29
N PRO A 207 18.24 6.26 4.76
CA PRO A 207 18.65 7.44 5.53
C PRO A 207 17.59 7.94 6.52
N THR A 208 16.33 7.97 6.09
CA THR A 208 15.14 8.37 6.88
C THR A 208 15.03 7.67 8.24
N PHE A 209 15.49 6.42 8.34
CA PHE A 209 15.35 5.59 9.53
C PHE A 209 16.68 5.34 10.25
N SER A 210 17.75 6.06 9.90
CA SER A 210 19.14 5.80 10.36
C SER A 210 19.40 6.15 11.84
N THR A 211 18.39 6.47 12.62
CA THR A 211 18.57 6.82 14.04
C THR A 211 18.78 5.56 14.89
N ASP A 212 19.64 5.67 15.90
CA ASP A 212 20.07 4.60 16.84
C ASP A 212 18.92 3.95 17.65
N GLU A 213 17.67 4.34 17.44
CA GLU A 213 16.50 3.93 18.23
C GLU A 213 15.62 2.86 17.59
N ASN A 214 16.04 2.23 16.49
CA ASN A 214 15.29 1.13 15.88
C ASN A 214 15.48 -0.21 16.61
N ARG A 215 15.42 -0.22 17.94
CA ARG A 215 15.46 -1.46 18.75
C ARG A 215 14.41 -2.50 18.31
N TRP A 216 13.29 -2.03 17.75
CA TRP A 216 12.24 -2.91 17.26
C TRP A 216 12.61 -3.60 15.95
N SER A 217 13.53 -3.07 15.12
CA SER A 217 14.00 -3.77 13.90
C SER A 217 14.84 -4.99 14.28
N GLN A 218 15.73 -4.87 15.26
CA GLN A 218 16.49 -6.00 15.82
C GLN A 218 15.57 -7.04 16.47
N GLN A 219 14.51 -6.59 17.15
CA GLN A 219 13.50 -7.50 17.69
C GLN A 219 12.73 -8.22 16.58
N LEU A 220 12.45 -7.54 15.47
CA LEU A 220 11.77 -8.12 14.32
C LEU A 220 12.66 -9.15 13.60
N GLU A 221 13.96 -8.85 13.43
CA GLU A 221 14.96 -9.82 12.93
C GLU A 221 15.02 -11.07 13.80
N LYS A 222 15.08 -10.88 15.12
CA LYS A 222 15.06 -12.01 16.05
C LYS A 222 13.76 -12.81 15.92
N ALA A 223 12.61 -12.14 15.92
CA ALA A 223 11.31 -12.81 15.82
C ALA A 223 11.17 -13.60 14.52
N ARG A 224 11.66 -13.04 13.42
CA ARG A 224 11.76 -13.71 12.12
C ARG A 224 12.52 -15.03 12.23
N ASP A 225 13.72 -14.99 12.82
CA ASP A 225 14.55 -16.19 12.96
C ASP A 225 13.90 -17.21 13.90
N GLN A 226 13.24 -16.77 14.98
CA GLN A 226 12.49 -17.65 15.89
C GLN A 226 11.29 -18.34 15.22
N VAL A 227 10.52 -17.61 14.41
CA VAL A 227 9.41 -18.22 13.64
C VAL A 227 9.97 -19.26 12.67
N ARG A 228 11.05 -18.95 11.94
CA ARG A 228 11.67 -19.90 11.01
C ARG A 228 12.13 -21.16 11.72
N THR A 229 12.90 -21.02 12.81
CA THR A 229 13.37 -22.17 13.60
C THR A 229 12.20 -22.97 14.17
N GLY A 230 11.17 -22.32 14.71
CA GLY A 230 9.98 -23.00 15.21
C GLY A 230 9.27 -23.82 14.14
N VAL A 231 9.25 -23.36 12.88
CA VAL A 231 8.64 -24.08 11.76
C VAL A 231 9.53 -25.20 11.23
N GLU A 232 10.83 -24.95 11.04
CA GLU A 232 11.78 -25.94 10.53
C GLU A 232 11.99 -27.12 11.50
N GLU A 233 12.00 -26.83 12.81
CA GLU A 233 12.23 -27.82 13.86
C GLU A 233 10.93 -28.32 14.53
N PHE A 234 9.76 -27.85 14.07
CA PHE A 234 8.45 -28.12 14.69
C PHE A 234 8.41 -27.78 16.19
N GLU A 235 9.14 -26.74 16.59
CA GLU A 235 9.30 -26.31 17.97
C GLU A 235 8.27 -25.21 18.31
N LEU A 236 7.25 -25.60 19.08
CA LEU A 236 6.11 -24.73 19.40
C LEU A 236 6.51 -23.52 20.26
N SER A 237 7.54 -23.63 21.11
CA SER A 237 7.93 -22.54 22.01
C SER A 237 8.59 -21.36 21.27
N GLU A 238 9.44 -21.63 20.29
CA GLU A 238 10.11 -20.67 19.41
C GLU A 238 9.12 -20.03 18.46
N LEU A 239 8.23 -20.82 17.86
CA LEU A 239 7.12 -20.28 17.07
C LEU A 239 6.28 -19.29 17.91
N LYS A 240 5.87 -19.70 19.12
CA LYS A 240 5.10 -18.83 20.03
C LYS A 240 5.87 -17.58 20.42
N ALA A 241 7.16 -17.70 20.71
CA ALA A 241 8.01 -16.57 21.07
C ALA A 241 8.11 -15.55 19.93
N GLY A 242 8.39 -16.02 18.71
CA GLY A 242 8.47 -15.17 17.51
C GLY A 242 7.14 -14.50 17.19
N VAL A 243 6.04 -15.27 17.15
CA VAL A 243 4.68 -14.76 16.93
C VAL A 243 4.31 -13.70 17.98
N HIS A 244 4.64 -13.91 19.25
CA HIS A 244 4.37 -12.93 20.31
C HIS A 244 5.14 -11.61 20.13
N VAL A 245 6.41 -11.68 19.70
CA VAL A 245 7.20 -10.46 19.42
C VAL A 245 6.61 -9.70 18.23
N ILE A 246 6.23 -10.39 17.14
CA ILE A 246 5.58 -9.78 15.98
C ILE A 246 4.28 -9.09 16.40
N PHE A 247 3.43 -9.76 17.18
CA PHE A 247 2.20 -9.19 17.71
C PHE A 247 2.44 -7.86 18.44
N ARG A 248 3.44 -7.81 19.34
CA ARG A 248 3.77 -6.60 20.09
C ARG A 248 4.21 -5.45 19.18
N ILE A 249 4.95 -5.77 18.11
CA ILE A 249 5.41 -4.78 17.13
C ILE A 249 4.21 -4.26 16.33
N LEU A 250 3.34 -5.15 15.83
CA LEU A 250 2.15 -4.80 15.07
C LEU A 250 1.14 -3.97 15.86
N ASN A 251 1.03 -4.16 17.18
CA ASN A 251 0.14 -3.34 18.01
C ASN A 251 0.70 -1.96 18.37
N ARG A 252 1.91 -1.60 17.96
CA ARG A 252 2.57 -0.35 18.41
C ARG A 252 3.20 0.46 17.29
N GLN A 253 3.90 -0.19 16.39
CA GLN A 253 4.67 0.53 15.36
C GLN A 253 3.80 1.10 14.23
N PRO A 254 2.73 0.43 13.74
CA PRO A 254 1.86 1.00 12.71
C PRO A 254 1.31 2.39 13.07
N SER A 255 0.69 2.56 14.25
CA SER A 255 0.16 3.87 14.66
C SER A 255 1.24 4.93 14.85
N ARG A 256 2.46 4.54 15.26
CA ARG A 256 3.62 5.44 15.36
C ARG A 256 4.15 5.89 14.00
N ILE A 257 4.27 4.96 13.07
CA ILE A 257 4.68 5.27 11.69
C ILE A 257 3.63 6.17 11.03
N ASN A 258 2.35 5.91 11.25
CA ASN A 258 1.29 6.79 10.79
C ASN A 258 1.40 8.21 11.38
N ALA A 259 1.65 8.33 12.69
CA ALA A 259 1.84 9.65 13.30
C ALA A 259 3.04 10.42 12.67
N GLN A 260 4.12 9.71 12.34
CA GLN A 260 5.26 10.30 11.62
C GLN A 260 4.92 10.65 10.18
N LEU A 261 4.16 9.82 9.48
CA LEU A 261 3.64 10.09 8.14
C LEU A 261 2.81 11.38 8.12
N VAL A 262 1.86 11.51 9.05
CA VAL A 262 1.00 12.69 9.20
C VAL A 262 1.83 13.93 9.53
N ALA A 263 2.78 13.82 10.47
CA ALA A 263 3.66 14.93 10.82
C ALA A 263 4.54 15.39 9.64
N THR A 264 5.06 14.44 8.86
CA THR A 264 5.86 14.70 7.66
C THR A 264 5.01 15.38 6.59
N ALA A 265 3.79 14.90 6.34
CA ALA A 265 2.87 15.51 5.38
C ALA A 265 2.52 16.96 5.76
N ASN A 266 2.25 17.22 7.04
CA ASN A 266 2.00 18.59 7.53
C ASN A 266 3.24 19.50 7.46
N THR A 267 4.44 18.90 7.42
CA THR A 267 5.72 19.63 7.30
C THR A 267 6.11 19.84 5.83
N LEU A 268 5.62 19.00 4.91
CA LEU A 268 5.75 19.15 3.47
C LEU A 268 4.91 20.34 3.00
N ARG A 269 5.41 21.54 3.28
CA ARG A 269 4.84 22.84 2.96
C ARG A 269 4.94 23.12 1.46
N LEU A 270 4.08 22.49 0.67
CA LEU A 270 4.00 22.74 -0.78
C LEU A 270 3.56 24.18 -1.09
N ASP A 271 2.90 24.85 -0.14
CA ASP A 271 2.60 26.28 -0.17
C ASP A 271 3.85 27.16 -0.22
N ASN A 272 4.93 26.78 0.47
CA ASN A 272 6.21 27.49 0.37
C ASN A 272 6.81 27.36 -1.04
N LEU A 273 6.74 26.16 -1.64
CA LEU A 273 7.17 25.95 -3.03
C LEU A 273 6.32 26.77 -4.01
N GLU A 274 5.01 26.80 -3.79
CA GLU A 274 4.08 27.62 -4.56
C GLU A 274 4.48 29.11 -4.50
N GLN A 275 4.72 29.64 -3.30
CA GLN A 275 5.14 31.03 -3.09
C GLN A 275 6.48 31.33 -3.76
N ALA A 276 7.44 30.42 -3.67
CA ALA A 276 8.75 30.54 -4.31
C ALA A 276 8.60 30.66 -5.84
N ILE A 277 7.85 29.75 -6.46
CA ILE A 277 7.65 29.71 -7.91
C ILE A 277 6.81 30.92 -8.38
N ASN A 278 5.80 31.34 -7.62
CA ASN A 278 5.06 32.58 -7.90
C ASN A 278 5.95 33.81 -7.88
N THR A 279 6.83 33.93 -6.88
CA THR A 279 7.78 35.05 -6.77
C THR A 279 8.74 35.07 -7.97
N ILE A 280 9.23 33.90 -8.39
CA ILE A 280 10.05 33.77 -9.60
C ILE A 280 9.26 34.19 -10.85
N SER A 281 8.01 33.74 -10.98
CA SER A 281 7.13 34.08 -12.11
C SER A 281 6.87 35.58 -12.22
N HIS A 282 6.58 36.26 -11.09
CA HIS A 282 6.42 37.71 -11.04
C HIS A 282 7.70 38.45 -11.43
N THR A 283 8.85 38.02 -10.91
CA THR A 283 10.16 38.61 -11.24
C THR A 283 10.46 38.52 -12.74
N LEU A 284 10.14 37.38 -13.36
CA LEU A 284 10.30 37.15 -14.79
C LEU A 284 9.40 38.09 -15.63
N LEU A 285 8.13 38.22 -15.24
CA LEU A 285 7.16 39.12 -15.87
C LEU A 285 7.63 40.59 -15.80
N ASP A 286 8.01 41.05 -14.62
CA ASP A 286 8.45 42.44 -14.40
C ASP A 286 9.75 42.76 -15.15
N SER A 287 10.62 41.77 -15.32
CA SER A 287 11.88 41.91 -16.06
C SER A 287 11.72 41.75 -17.58
N GLY A 288 10.54 41.35 -18.07
CA GLY A 288 10.31 41.01 -19.48
C GLY A 288 11.14 39.81 -19.97
N ILE A 289 11.48 38.89 -19.06
CA ILE A 289 12.34 37.73 -19.34
C ILE A 289 11.47 36.47 -19.48
N GLY A 290 11.63 35.79 -20.62
CA GLY A 290 10.89 34.57 -20.94
C GLY A 290 9.83 34.82 -22.01
N ALA A 291 9.57 33.80 -22.83
CA ALA A 291 8.45 33.85 -23.77
C ALA A 291 7.14 33.61 -23.00
N ASP A 292 6.04 34.23 -23.45
CA ASP A 292 4.72 34.15 -22.78
C ASP A 292 4.30 32.71 -22.47
N ASN A 293 4.65 31.77 -23.35
CA ASN A 293 4.38 30.35 -23.16
C ASN A 293 5.12 29.72 -21.96
N VAL A 294 6.35 30.14 -21.66
CA VAL A 294 7.14 29.65 -20.52
C VAL A 294 6.57 30.18 -19.21
N ILE A 295 6.14 31.44 -19.20
CA ILE A 295 5.52 32.06 -18.02
C ILE A 295 4.18 31.38 -17.70
N GLU A 296 3.37 31.10 -18.72
CA GLU A 296 2.12 30.36 -18.55
C GLU A 296 2.35 28.90 -18.11
N GLU A 297 3.42 28.23 -18.59
CA GLU A 297 3.82 26.90 -18.10
C GLU A 297 4.17 26.95 -16.59
N ILE A 298 4.90 27.98 -16.16
CA ILE A 298 5.25 28.18 -14.74
C ILE A 298 3.99 28.40 -13.88
N LYS A 299 3.08 29.29 -14.29
CA LYS A 299 1.82 29.57 -13.58
C LYS A 299 0.93 28.34 -13.45
N ARG A 300 0.84 27.52 -14.50
CA ARG A 300 0.11 26.25 -14.44
C ARG A 300 0.72 25.30 -13.40
N GLY A 301 2.05 25.28 -13.28
CA GLY A 301 2.77 24.53 -12.25
C GLY A 301 2.40 24.95 -10.82
N VAL A 302 2.31 26.26 -10.57
CA VAL A 302 1.88 26.82 -9.28
C VAL A 302 0.49 26.30 -8.91
N GLY A 303 -0.49 26.43 -9.80
CA GLY A 303 -1.84 25.93 -9.55
C GLY A 303 -1.90 24.41 -9.35
N ALA A 304 -1.03 23.67 -10.05
CA ALA A 304 -0.92 22.22 -9.87
C ALA A 304 -0.33 21.84 -8.51
N LEU A 305 0.66 22.59 -7.99
CA LEU A 305 1.21 22.39 -6.65
C LEU A 305 0.17 22.66 -5.56
N ALA A 306 -0.59 23.75 -5.68
CA ALA A 306 -1.69 24.06 -4.76
C ALA A 306 -2.74 22.93 -4.72
N GLY A 307 -3.10 22.39 -5.89
CA GLY A 307 -4.02 21.25 -5.98
C GLY A 307 -3.46 19.96 -5.37
N LEU A 308 -2.14 19.73 -5.46
CA LEU A 308 -1.50 18.59 -4.81
C LEU A 308 -1.44 18.75 -3.28
N ASP A 309 -1.20 19.96 -2.79
CA ASP A 309 -1.22 20.28 -1.35
C ASP A 309 -2.59 20.00 -0.74
N GLU A 310 -3.65 20.56 -1.34
CA GLU A 310 -5.02 20.35 -0.88
C GLU A 310 -5.37 18.85 -0.86
N ARG A 311 -5.00 18.13 -1.93
CA ARG A 311 -5.28 16.70 -2.07
C ARG A 311 -4.50 15.86 -1.06
N LEU A 312 -3.21 16.13 -0.85
CA LEU A 312 -2.39 15.44 0.15
C LEU A 312 -2.97 15.65 1.54
N ASN A 313 -3.24 16.89 1.90
CA ASN A 313 -3.80 17.25 3.20
C ASN A 313 -5.18 16.60 3.43
N GLN A 314 -6.02 16.51 2.39
CA GLN A 314 -7.29 15.79 2.47
C GLN A 314 -7.09 14.29 2.72
N LEU A 315 -6.25 13.62 1.92
CA LEU A 315 -6.02 12.18 2.01
C LEU A 315 -5.37 11.79 3.33
N VAL A 316 -4.41 12.57 3.84
CA VAL A 316 -3.74 12.33 5.12
C VAL A 316 -4.72 12.46 6.29
N ARG A 317 -5.59 13.49 6.28
CA ARG A 317 -6.65 13.62 7.29
C ARG A 317 -7.63 12.45 7.23
N GLU A 318 -8.07 12.08 6.03
CA GLU A 318 -9.02 10.99 5.86
C GLU A 318 -8.40 9.64 6.29
N HIS A 319 -7.15 9.39 5.90
CA HIS A 319 -6.39 8.20 6.27
C HIS A 319 -6.23 8.09 7.79
N ASN A 320 -5.82 9.17 8.46
CA ASN A 320 -5.65 9.18 9.90
C ASN A 320 -6.96 8.89 10.63
N GLY A 321 -8.06 9.53 10.21
CA GLY A 321 -9.38 9.28 10.81
C GLY A 321 -9.83 7.82 10.65
N TRP A 322 -9.61 7.22 9.47
CA TRP A 322 -9.91 5.80 9.27
C TRP A 322 -9.02 4.88 10.09
N GLN A 323 -7.74 5.23 10.30
CA GLN A 323 -6.86 4.45 11.15
C GLN A 323 -7.28 4.48 12.61
N ASP A 324 -7.67 5.64 13.14
CA ASP A 324 -8.15 5.76 14.52
C ASP A 324 -9.40 4.89 14.76
N ILE A 325 -10.32 4.86 13.78
CA ILE A 325 -11.49 3.97 13.82
C ILE A 325 -11.07 2.49 13.73
N ASP A 326 -10.13 2.13 12.84
CA ASP A 326 -9.66 0.75 12.67
C ASP A 326 -8.96 0.21 13.93
N ASP A 327 -8.17 1.04 14.61
CA ASP A 327 -7.49 0.70 15.86
C ASP A 327 -8.50 0.39 16.98
N GLU A 328 -9.53 1.23 17.15
CA GLU A 328 -10.60 0.99 18.12
C GLU A 328 -11.44 -0.24 17.78
N LEU A 329 -11.74 -0.46 16.49
CA LEU A 329 -12.46 -1.66 16.04
C LEU A 329 -11.70 -2.94 16.37
N ARG A 330 -10.38 -2.97 16.14
CA ARG A 330 -9.53 -4.14 16.49
C ARG A 330 -9.53 -4.40 17.98
N ARG A 331 -9.44 -3.35 18.81
CA ARG A 331 -9.46 -3.45 20.27
C ARG A 331 -10.73 -4.16 20.75
N VAL A 332 -11.89 -3.71 20.25
CA VAL A 332 -13.21 -4.25 20.64
C VAL A 332 -13.46 -5.63 20.06
N GLU A 333 -12.97 -5.93 18.85
CA GLU A 333 -13.16 -7.23 18.20
C GLU A 333 -12.61 -8.40 19.03
N VAL A 334 -11.52 -8.18 19.79
CA VAL A 334 -10.91 -9.19 20.66
C VAL A 334 -11.86 -9.66 21.76
N SER A 335 -12.60 -8.74 22.39
CA SER A 335 -13.51 -9.03 23.50
C SER A 335 -14.95 -9.32 23.06
N LEU A 336 -15.28 -9.09 21.79
CA LEU A 336 -16.61 -9.36 21.24
C LEU A 336 -17.01 -10.85 21.30
N SER A 337 -16.02 -11.74 21.42
CA SER A 337 -16.24 -13.18 21.63
C SER A 337 -16.86 -13.47 23.01
N THR A 338 -16.50 -12.70 24.04
CA THR A 338 -16.92 -12.90 25.43
C THR A 338 -18.15 -12.10 25.82
N GLY A 339 -18.45 -11.00 25.13
CA GLY A 339 -19.59 -10.12 25.46
C GLY A 339 -19.71 -8.95 24.48
N ILE A 340 -20.62 -8.01 24.73
CA ILE A 340 -20.77 -6.77 23.95
C ILE A 340 -20.43 -5.51 24.74
N GLU A 341 -20.11 -5.64 26.03
CA GLU A 341 -19.91 -4.53 26.96
C GLU A 341 -18.80 -3.57 26.51
N ASP A 342 -17.65 -4.12 26.09
CA ASP A 342 -16.55 -3.31 25.56
C ASP A 342 -16.93 -2.56 24.28
N LEU A 343 -17.86 -3.12 23.49
CA LEU A 343 -18.42 -2.44 22.32
C LEU A 343 -19.40 -1.34 22.76
N GLU A 344 -20.28 -1.60 23.73
CA GLU A 344 -21.20 -0.59 24.29
C GLU A 344 -20.41 0.64 24.77
N ASP A 345 -19.31 0.42 25.49
CA ASP A 345 -18.46 1.48 26.01
C ASP A 345 -17.73 2.23 24.88
N ALA A 346 -17.13 1.50 23.93
CA ALA A 346 -16.42 2.11 22.80
C ALA A 346 -17.35 2.81 21.79
N TRP A 347 -18.63 2.43 21.76
CA TRP A 347 -19.60 2.95 20.80
C TRP A 347 -19.84 4.46 20.96
N PHE A 348 -19.68 4.97 22.18
CA PHE A 348 -19.76 6.41 22.48
C PHE A 348 -18.81 7.25 21.62
N ASP A 349 -17.61 6.73 21.34
CA ASP A 349 -16.60 7.40 20.51
C ASP A 349 -16.65 6.91 19.05
N LEU A 350 -16.80 5.61 18.82
CA LEU A 350 -16.79 5.01 17.48
C LEU A 350 -17.89 5.53 16.56
N GLU A 351 -19.10 5.74 17.09
CA GLU A 351 -20.25 6.23 16.33
C GLU A 351 -20.04 7.65 15.80
N PRO A 352 -19.74 8.67 16.64
CA PRO A 352 -19.50 10.02 16.15
C PRO A 352 -18.24 10.12 15.29
N MET A 353 -17.15 9.42 15.64
CA MET A 353 -15.94 9.39 14.81
C MET A 353 -16.25 8.89 13.39
N THR A 354 -17.06 7.83 13.27
CA THR A 354 -17.46 7.33 11.95
C THR A 354 -18.38 8.30 11.22
N ARG A 355 -19.34 8.94 11.91
CA ARG A 355 -20.23 9.92 11.27
C ARG A 355 -19.50 11.14 10.74
N ASP A 356 -18.48 11.60 11.45
CA ASP A 356 -17.63 12.70 10.99
C ASP A 356 -16.92 12.34 9.68
N MET A 357 -16.47 11.09 9.52
CA MET A 357 -15.89 10.58 8.26
C MET A 357 -16.90 10.46 7.11
N LEU A 358 -18.19 10.39 7.40
CA LEU A 358 -19.26 10.34 6.40
C LEU A 358 -19.75 11.73 5.99
N ASN A 359 -19.47 12.76 6.78
CA ASN A 359 -20.02 14.09 6.60
C ASN A 359 -19.68 14.68 5.22
N GLY A 360 -20.69 15.24 4.54
CA GLY A 360 -20.53 15.85 3.22
C GLY A 360 -20.35 14.87 2.04
N THR A 361 -20.39 13.55 2.28
CA THR A 361 -20.24 12.55 1.22
C THR A 361 -21.58 12.03 0.70
N GLU A 362 -21.87 12.24 -0.59
CA GLU A 362 -23.09 11.74 -1.26
C GLU A 362 -22.90 10.37 -1.93
N GLN A 363 -21.74 9.73 -1.73
CA GLN A 363 -21.40 8.47 -2.38
C GLN A 363 -22.19 7.30 -1.78
N LYS A 364 -22.56 6.33 -2.62
CA LYS A 364 -23.36 5.16 -2.20
C LYS A 364 -22.75 4.39 -1.02
N TRP A 365 -21.43 4.23 -0.99
CA TRP A 365 -20.76 3.50 0.11
C TRP A 365 -20.95 4.19 1.46
N ALA A 366 -21.04 5.53 1.48
CA ALA A 366 -21.24 6.30 2.70
C ALA A 366 -22.67 6.11 3.22
N ALA A 367 -23.67 6.14 2.33
CA ALA A 367 -25.05 5.82 2.68
C ALA A 367 -25.20 4.36 3.16
N ASP A 368 -24.52 3.41 2.51
CA ASP A 368 -24.54 2.00 2.92
C ASP A 368 -23.90 1.81 4.32
N LEU A 369 -22.83 2.55 4.63
CA LEU A 369 -22.16 2.55 5.93
C LEU A 369 -23.01 3.22 7.02
N ASP A 370 -23.64 4.35 6.72
CA ASP A 370 -24.56 5.04 7.62
C ASP A 370 -25.76 4.17 8.03
N ASN A 371 -26.31 3.42 7.08
CA ASN A 371 -27.38 2.46 7.33
C ASN A 371 -26.94 1.34 8.28
N VAL A 372 -25.72 0.84 8.12
CA VAL A 372 -25.14 -0.18 9.02
C VAL A 372 -24.90 0.41 10.41
N LEU A 373 -24.37 1.62 10.49
CA LEU A 373 -24.11 2.33 11.75
C LEU A 373 -25.41 2.54 12.54
N THR A 374 -26.47 3.00 11.88
CA THR A 374 -27.80 3.20 12.48
C THR A 374 -28.42 1.88 12.95
N SER A 375 -28.29 0.82 12.16
CA SER A 375 -28.78 -0.52 12.53
C SER A 375 -28.01 -1.09 13.72
N LEU A 376 -26.69 -0.89 13.75
CA LEU A 376 -25.82 -1.36 14.83
C LEU A 376 -26.12 -0.62 16.13
N ASN A 377 -26.29 0.70 16.08
CA ASN A 377 -26.69 1.51 17.23
C ASN A 377 -28.02 1.02 17.84
N THR A 378 -29.00 0.70 16.99
CA THR A 378 -30.29 0.14 17.45
C THR A 378 -30.09 -1.22 18.13
N ALA A 379 -29.32 -2.12 17.52
CA ALA A 379 -29.06 -3.45 18.06
C ALA A 379 -28.28 -3.44 19.39
N ILE A 380 -27.37 -2.47 19.55
CA ILE A 380 -26.65 -2.22 20.81
C ILE A 380 -27.62 -1.80 21.91
N ASN A 381 -28.48 -0.81 21.65
CA ASN A 381 -29.48 -0.34 22.61
C ASN A 381 -30.49 -1.43 23.01
N ASP A 382 -30.89 -2.27 22.05
CA ASP A 382 -31.80 -3.40 22.27
C ASP A 382 -31.12 -4.62 22.90
N ARG A 383 -29.78 -4.61 23.06
CA ARG A 383 -28.96 -5.69 23.60
C ARG A 383 -29.20 -7.05 22.94
N VAL A 384 -29.28 -7.05 21.62
CA VAL A 384 -29.45 -8.28 20.82
C VAL A 384 -28.09 -8.78 20.35
N ASP A 385 -27.35 -9.46 21.24
CA ASP A 385 -25.96 -9.90 21.05
C ASP A 385 -25.65 -10.50 19.66
N VAL A 386 -26.48 -11.43 19.20
CA VAL A 386 -26.27 -12.10 17.91
C VAL A 386 -26.35 -11.11 16.74
N THR A 387 -27.30 -10.18 16.82
CA THR A 387 -27.48 -9.13 15.81
C THR A 387 -26.34 -8.11 15.88
N VAL A 388 -25.93 -7.70 17.09
CA VAL A 388 -24.77 -6.82 17.31
C VAL A 388 -23.52 -7.41 16.68
N LYS A 389 -23.18 -8.67 16.99
CA LYS A 389 -21.98 -9.34 16.44
C LYS A 389 -22.00 -9.42 14.92
N ARG A 390 -23.17 -9.69 14.32
CA ARG A 390 -23.33 -9.73 12.86
C ARG A 390 -23.16 -8.34 12.23
N LEU A 391 -23.80 -7.32 12.79
CA LEU A 391 -23.74 -5.96 12.28
C LEU A 391 -22.35 -5.34 12.47
N PHE A 392 -21.68 -5.61 13.60
CA PHE A 392 -20.29 -5.22 13.86
C PHE A 392 -19.35 -5.77 12.78
N ARG A 393 -19.43 -7.05 12.41
CA ARG A 393 -18.59 -7.61 11.33
C ARG A 393 -18.82 -6.92 9.99
N ARG A 394 -20.08 -6.58 9.68
CA ARG A 394 -20.42 -5.82 8.46
C ARG A 394 -19.84 -4.41 8.52
N PHE A 395 -19.97 -3.73 9.65
CA PHE A 395 -19.38 -2.43 9.92
C PHE A 395 -17.85 -2.46 9.74
N ARG A 396 -17.17 -3.37 10.44
CA ARG A 396 -15.72 -3.65 10.33
C ARG A 396 -15.26 -3.87 8.89
N SER A 397 -16.01 -4.65 8.12
CA SER A 397 -15.72 -4.93 6.70
C SER A 397 -15.87 -3.69 5.81
N GLN A 398 -16.88 -2.86 6.04
CA GLN A 398 -17.09 -1.64 5.26
C GLN A 398 -16.04 -0.56 5.59
N VAL A 399 -15.75 -0.35 6.88
CA VAL A 399 -14.66 0.54 7.33
C VAL A 399 -13.32 0.08 6.76
N GLY A 400 -12.99 -1.21 6.89
CA GLY A 400 -11.72 -1.74 6.37
C GLY A 400 -11.59 -1.61 4.84
N ARG A 401 -12.70 -1.72 4.10
CA ARG A 401 -12.71 -1.47 2.64
C ARG A 401 -12.42 -0.01 2.32
N ARG A 402 -13.08 0.93 3.01
CA ARG A 402 -12.86 2.36 2.77
C ARG A 402 -11.46 2.78 3.17
N PHE A 403 -10.98 2.34 4.34
CA PHE A 403 -9.63 2.63 4.80
C PHE A 403 -8.58 2.17 3.78
N ARG A 404 -8.68 0.92 3.29
CA ARG A 404 -7.78 0.39 2.26
C ARG A 404 -7.80 1.21 0.96
N GLN A 405 -8.96 1.73 0.57
CA GLN A 405 -9.06 2.59 -0.61
C GLN A 405 -8.30 3.91 -0.42
N VAL A 406 -8.53 4.59 0.70
CA VAL A 406 -7.87 5.87 1.04
C VAL A 406 -6.36 5.67 1.18
N ASP A 407 -5.94 4.58 1.83
CA ASP A 407 -4.55 4.20 1.98
C ASP A 407 -3.83 4.03 0.63
N LEU A 408 -4.50 3.39 -0.33
CA LEU A 408 -3.97 3.18 -1.67
C LEU A 408 -3.96 4.45 -2.53
N GLU A 409 -4.97 5.32 -2.36
CA GLU A 409 -4.98 6.66 -2.97
C GLU A 409 -3.80 7.50 -2.45
N LEU A 410 -3.54 7.46 -1.14
CA LEU A 410 -2.42 8.16 -0.51
C LEU A 410 -1.06 7.59 -0.96
N LEU A 411 -0.92 6.27 -1.03
CA LEU A 411 0.30 5.64 -1.58
C LEU A 411 0.59 6.13 -2.99
N THR A 412 -0.45 6.14 -3.84
CA THR A 412 -0.31 6.56 -5.23
C THR A 412 0.10 8.04 -5.33
N LEU A 413 -0.52 8.90 -4.52
CA LEU A 413 -0.14 10.32 -4.48
C LEU A 413 1.30 10.52 -4.01
N CYS A 414 1.76 9.81 -2.98
CA CYS A 414 3.15 9.86 -2.53
C CYS A 414 4.12 9.44 -3.64
N GLN A 415 3.81 8.38 -4.41
CA GLN A 415 4.61 7.96 -5.56
C GLN A 415 4.64 9.01 -6.68
N ASP A 416 3.50 9.65 -6.98
CA ASP A 416 3.47 10.71 -7.99
C ASP A 416 4.22 11.97 -7.51
N LEU A 417 4.16 12.31 -6.21
CA LEU A 417 4.93 13.41 -5.60
C LEU A 417 6.44 13.20 -5.69
N GLN A 418 6.94 11.95 -5.66
CA GLN A 418 8.36 11.66 -5.87
C GLN A 418 8.88 12.23 -7.20
N ARG A 419 8.06 12.28 -8.26
CA ARG A 419 8.45 12.89 -9.55
C ARG A 419 8.66 14.40 -9.45
N VAL A 420 7.90 15.07 -8.58
CA VAL A 420 8.10 16.49 -8.26
C VAL A 420 9.42 16.66 -7.50
N GLY A 421 9.69 15.79 -6.52
CA GLY A 421 10.98 15.73 -5.82
C GLY A 421 12.17 15.54 -6.76
N GLU A 422 12.09 14.61 -7.71
CA GLU A 422 13.12 14.40 -8.74
C GLU A 422 13.37 15.67 -9.57
N SER A 423 12.31 16.41 -9.89
CA SER A 423 12.39 17.66 -10.65
C SER A 423 13.05 18.79 -9.83
N LEU A 424 12.79 18.86 -8.52
CA LEU A 424 13.46 19.77 -7.59
C LEU A 424 14.95 19.43 -7.45
N ASP A 425 15.28 18.15 -7.30
CA ASP A 425 16.66 17.67 -7.27
C ASP A 425 17.44 18.03 -8.54
N MET A 426 16.81 17.91 -9.71
CA MET A 426 17.41 18.33 -10.96
C MET A 426 17.66 19.85 -11.00
N LEU A 427 16.71 20.66 -10.52
CA LEU A 427 16.86 22.12 -10.43
C LEU A 427 18.05 22.48 -9.55
N LEU A 428 18.13 21.92 -8.34
CA LEU A 428 19.21 22.16 -7.38
C LEU A 428 20.58 21.73 -7.92
N ARG A 429 20.65 20.56 -8.56
CA ARG A 429 21.91 20.07 -9.17
C ARG A 429 22.39 20.95 -10.32
N GLN A 430 21.49 21.49 -11.13
CA GLN A 430 21.87 22.38 -12.24
C GLN A 430 22.23 23.77 -11.74
N PHE A 431 21.59 24.24 -10.66
CA PHE A 431 21.92 25.51 -10.03
C PHE A 431 23.32 25.51 -9.39
N ASN A 432 23.72 24.38 -8.79
CA ASN A 432 25.03 24.19 -8.14
C ASN A 432 26.20 23.89 -9.11
N LYS A 433 25.92 23.76 -10.40
CA LYS A 433 26.94 23.69 -11.46
C LYS A 433 27.32 25.09 -11.95
#